data_AF-A0A6L2PM08-F1
#
_entry.id   AF-A0A6L2PM08-F1
#
_cell.length_a   1.000
_cell.length_b   1.000
_cell.length_c   1.000
_cell.angle_alpha   90.00
_cell.angle_beta   90.00
_cell.angle_gamma   90.00
#
_symmetry.space_group_name_H-M   'P 1'
#
loop_
_entity.id
_entity.type
_entity.pdbx_description
1 polymer ?
#
loop_
_entity_poly.entity_id
_entity_poly.type
_entity_poly.pdbx_seq_one_letter_code
_entity_poly.pdbx_strand_id
1 'polypeptide(L)' 'MVVNTLHVSSDIRHRYAKTVVYSKITNAGNTSNQATFSVTLPDTAFISGFFM' A
#
# COMPACT_ATOMS: atom_id res chain seq x y z
N MET A 1 -3.98 14.24 -8.86
CA MET A 1 -3.51 13.35 -7.78
C MET A 1 -2.01 13.26 -7.82
N VAL A 2 -1.37 13.27 -6.65
CA VAL A 2 0.09 13.10 -6.53
C VAL A 2 0.35 12.03 -5.48
N VAL A 3 1.23 11.08 -5.78
CA VAL A 3 1.69 10.09 -4.81
C VAL A 3 2.86 10.72 -4.05
N ASN A 4 2.66 11.02 -2.76
CA ASN A 4 3.71 11.59 -1.91
C ASN A 4 4.65 10.52 -1.39
N THR A 5 4.12 9.34 -1.09
CA THR A 5 4.91 8.25 -0.52
C THR A 5 4.32 6.93 -0.97
N LEU A 6 5.18 6.03 -1.42
CA LEU A 6 4.88 4.61 -1.54
C LEU A 6 6.01 3.87 -0.83
N HIS A 7 5.68 3.21 0.26
CA HIS A 7 6.65 2.48 1.07
C HIS A 7 6.22 1.02 1.22
N VAL A 8 7.14 0.13 0.91
CA VAL A 8 6.96 -1.32 1.03
C VAL A 8 8.03 -1.82 1.99
N SER A 9 7.59 -2.39 3.12
CA SER A 9 8.49 -3.05 4.06
C SER A 9 8.08 -4.50 4.23
N SER A 10 9.08 -5.38 4.35
CA SER A 10 8.87 -6.79 4.64
C SER A 10 9.82 -7.23 5.74
N ASP A 11 9.27 -7.63 6.88
CA ASP A 11 10.03 -8.22 7.98
C ASP A 11 9.95 -9.75 7.84
N ILE A 12 11.10 -10.41 7.71
CA ILE A 12 11.19 -11.86 7.50
C ILE A 12 11.83 -12.50 8.73
N ARG A 13 11.06 -13.33 9.43
CA ARG A 13 11.53 -14.07 10.62
C ARG A 13 11.13 -15.51 10.53
N HIS A 14 12.08 -16.43 10.71
CA HIS A 14 11.82 -17.88 10.69
C HIS A 14 10.97 -18.35 9.49
N ARG A 15 11.25 -17.83 8.28
CA ARG A 15 10.51 -18.09 7.03
C ARG A 15 9.10 -17.50 6.96
N TYR A 16 8.67 -16.74 7.94
CA TYR A 16 7.43 -15.96 7.90
C TYR A 16 7.72 -14.53 7.41
N ALA A 17 7.07 -14.13 6.32
CA ALA A 17 7.20 -12.78 5.75
C ALA A 17 5.99 -11.92 6.14
N LYS A 18 6.21 -10.85 6.89
CA LYS A 18 5.20 -9.84 7.18
C LYS A 18 5.45 -8.61 6.31
N THR A 19 4.62 -8.46 5.28
CA THR A 19 4.70 -7.33 4.35
C THR A 19 3.70 -6.25 4.71
N VAL A 20 4.13 -4.99 4.72
CA VAL A 20 3.29 -3.81 4.87
C VAL A 20 3.49 -2.90 3.66
N VAL A 21 2.39 -2.54 3.02
CA VAL A 21 2.36 -1.61 1.88
C VAL A 21 1.63 -0.36 2.33
N TYR A 22 2.33 0.77 2.32
CA TYR A 22 1.82 2.07 2.72
C TYR A 22 1.89 3.05 1.55
N SER A 23 0.78 3.72 1.25
CA SER A 23 0.73 4.76 0.24
C SER A 23 0.08 6.02 0.79
N LYS A 24 0.69 7.17 0.51
CA LYS A 24 0.14 8.49 0.80
C LYS A 24 -0.11 9.21 -0.52
N ILE A 25 -1.39 9.44 -0.80
CA ILE A 25 -1.85 10.11 -2.03
C ILE A 25 -2.50 11.42 -1.63
N THR A 26 -2.09 12.52 -2.25
CA THR A 26 -2.68 13.84 -2.04
C THR A 26 -3.30 14.36 -3.32
N ASN A 27 -4.49 14.93 -3.22
CA ASN A 27 -5.07 15.71 -4.30
C ASN A 27 -4.55 17.16 -4.21
N ALA A 28 -3.60 17.54 -5.07
CA ALA A 28 -3.07 18.90 -5.10
C ALA A 28 -3.96 19.92 -5.83
N GLY A 29 -5.06 19.48 -6.45
CA GLY A 29 -6.00 20.34 -7.17
C GLY A 29 -7.22 20.71 -6.33
N ASN A 30 -7.93 21.74 -6.77
CA ASN A 30 -9.13 22.27 -6.09
C ASN A 30 -10.42 21.52 -6.49
N THR A 31 -10.33 20.53 -7.37
CA THR A 31 -11.45 19.71 -7.84
C THR A 31 -11.35 18.30 -7.29
N SER A 32 -12.49 17.61 -7.16
CA SER A 32 -12.52 16.20 -6.79
C SER A 32 -11.81 15.35 -7.85
N ASN A 33 -10.91 14.47 -7.39
CA ASN A 33 -10.16 13.55 -8.24
C ASN A 33 -10.21 12.14 -7.64
N GLN A 34 -10.25 11.11 -8.49
CA GLN A 34 -10.21 9.72 -8.05
C GLN A 34 -8.79 9.34 -7.61
N ALA A 35 -8.67 8.70 -6.43
CA ALA A 35 -7.43 8.06 -5.98
C ALA A 35 -7.54 6.55 -6.21
N THR A 36 -6.47 5.96 -6.74
CA THR A 36 -6.39 4.51 -6.97
C THR A 36 -5.22 3.95 -6.17
N PHE A 37 -5.52 2.96 -5.33
CA PHE A 37 -4.52 2.13 -4.66
C PHE A 37 -4.62 0.71 -5.22
N SER A 38 -3.57 0.26 -5.90
CA SER A 38 -3.50 -1.07 -6.51
C SER A 38 -2.18 -1.72 -6.15
N VAL A 39 -2.23 -2.96 -5.68
CA VAL A 39 -1.06 -3.75 -5.30
C VAL A 39 -1.26 -5.21 -5.72
N THR A 40 -0.22 -5.82 -6.26
CA THR A 40 -0.18 -7.26 -6.55
C THR A 40 0.53 -7.95 -5.38
N LEU A 41 -0.19 -8.85 -4.70
CA LEU A 41 0.36 -9.68 -3.64
C LEU A 41 0.62 -11.09 -4.20
N PRO A 42 1.59 -11.85 -3.64
CA PRO A 42 1.76 -13.25 -3.99
C PRO A 42 0.49 -14.05 -3.70
N ASP A 43 0.18 -15.04 -4.55
CA ASP A 43 -1.02 -15.88 -4.39
C ASP A 43 -1.04 -16.67 -3.06
N THR A 44 0.13 -16.89 -2.48
CA THR A 44 0.33 -17.58 -1.19
C THR A 44 0.23 -16.66 0.02
N ALA A 45 0.14 -15.34 -0.18
CA ALA A 45 0.09 -14.37 0.89
C ALA A 45 -1.36 -14.14 1.36
N PHE A 46 -1.54 -13.97 2.66
CA PHE A 46 -2.82 -13.62 3.26
C PHE A 46 -2.83 -12.16 3.71
N ILE A 47 -3.89 -11.42 3.39
CA ILE A 47 -4.10 -10.06 3.89
C ILE A 47 -4.55 -10.16 5.35
N SER A 48 -3.71 -9.70 6.28
CA SER A 48 -4.05 -9.67 7.70
C SER A 48 -4.75 -8.38 8.15
N GLY A 49 -4.72 -7.32 7.34
CA GLY A 49 -5.33 -6.03 7.67
C GLY A 49 -5.26 -5.03 6.52
N PHE A 50 -6.29 -4.21 6.40
CA PHE A 50 -6.40 -3.16 5.38
C PHE A 50 -6.96 -1.90 6.04
N PHE A 51 -6.29 -0.76 5.83
CA PHE A 51 -6.63 0.53 6.42
C PHE A 51 -6.55 1.60 5.33
N MET A 52 -7.54 2.50 5.31
CA MET A 52 -7.67 3.62 4.37
C MET A 52 -7.75 4.93 5.15
#